data_AF-A0A8H8DCF5-F1
#
_entry.id   AF-A0A8H8DCF5-F1
#
_cell.length_a   1.000
_cell.length_b   1.000
_cell.length_c   1.000
_cell.angle_alpha   90.00
_cell.angle_beta   90.00
_cell.angle_gamma   90.00
#
_symmetry.space_group_name_H-M   'P 1'
#
loop_
_entity.id
_entity.type
_entity.pdbx_description
1 polymer ?
#
loop_
_entity_poly.entity_id
_entity_poly.type
_entity_poly.pdbx_seq_one_letter_code
_entity_poly.pdbx_strand_id
1 'polypeptide(L)'
;MEIHSRLDHLQKAIYSNFDNLLQTLDVQDDDNSAAIIRAHINQNLVEFKDYLRIMESISKDDSTYRIYDLKYKSLKQKFRKVQLYLNEEQQAKIQQYRLVHFNLLPEPNNTDTESNGGSLQSARDQLFSNRSSQKTAEASIAQQINQQNTKITSSLQKSRDMLSTTILQSELNIDAIDQQTKDLAKLNESFIQFGDLLNKSKGIIKFIEKQDKSDRQRIYLSMGFFILCCCWVLYRRVLRRPLIILFWSLYKVFNIFNWILGTGSRVKTTESEVDTLSVIASTTAVVLSATLGDASEESLTEILEDFVSSVTTTSARLVDEL
;
A
#
# COMPACT_ATOMS: atom_id res chain seq x y z
N MET A 1 15.54 -32.44 -2.53
CA MET A 1 17.00 -32.26 -2.28
C MET A 1 17.62 -31.26 -3.26
N GLU A 2 17.26 -31.29 -4.55
CA GLU A 2 17.82 -30.37 -5.57
C GLU A 2 17.53 -28.88 -5.33
N ILE A 3 16.35 -28.53 -4.81
CA ILE A 3 15.95 -27.14 -4.55
C ILE A 3 16.86 -26.48 -3.50
N HIS A 4 17.19 -27.19 -2.42
CA HIS A 4 18.08 -26.68 -1.37
C HIS A 4 19.52 -26.48 -1.86
N SER A 5 20.03 -27.40 -2.69
CA SER A 5 21.35 -27.29 -3.31
C SER A 5 21.42 -26.09 -4.26
N ARG A 6 20.37 -25.88 -5.06
CA ARG A 6 20.23 -24.69 -5.92
C ARG A 6 20.19 -23.40 -5.10
N LEU A 7 19.46 -23.37 -3.99
CA LEU A 7 19.41 -22.20 -3.10
C LEU A 7 20.77 -21.87 -2.47
N ASP A 8 21.54 -22.90 -2.06
CA ASP A 8 22.88 -22.70 -1.50
C ASP A 8 23.89 -22.20 -2.55
N HIS A 9 23.83 -22.73 -3.77
CA HIS A 9 24.63 -22.25 -4.90
C HIS A 9 24.31 -20.79 -5.23
N LEU A 10 23.03 -20.45 -5.28
CA LEU A 10 22.58 -19.08 -5.56
C LEU A 10 22.99 -18.11 -4.44
N GLN A 11 22.92 -18.55 -3.18
CA GLN A 11 23.41 -17.78 -2.04
C GLN A 11 24.90 -17.46 -2.19
N LYS A 12 25.73 -18.46 -2.51
CA LYS A 12 27.18 -18.28 -2.73
C LYS A 12 27.47 -17.35 -3.91
N ALA A 13 26.74 -17.51 -5.01
CA ALA A 13 26.87 -16.64 -6.18
C ALA A 13 26.56 -15.18 -5.81
N ILE A 14 25.48 -14.93 -5.05
CA ILE A 14 25.12 -13.58 -4.61
C ILE A 14 26.21 -12.98 -3.69
N TYR A 15 26.78 -13.75 -2.77
CA TYR A 15 27.89 -13.28 -1.93
C TYR A 15 29.15 -12.95 -2.73
N SER A 16 29.52 -13.78 -3.70
CA SER A 16 30.64 -13.51 -4.60
C SER A 16 30.42 -12.24 -5.44
N ASN A 17 29.19 -12.03 -5.90
CA ASN A 17 28.83 -10.82 -6.65
C ASN A 17 28.85 -9.56 -5.77
N PHE A 18 28.49 -9.68 -4.48
CA PHE A 18 28.66 -8.58 -3.52
C PHE A 18 30.12 -8.22 -3.28
N ASP A 19 30.99 -9.23 -3.18
CA ASP A 19 32.43 -9.03 -2.96
C ASP A 19 33.07 -8.36 -4.19
N ASN A 20 32.75 -8.85 -5.39
CA ASN A 20 33.16 -8.20 -6.64
C ASN A 20 32.64 -6.77 -6.73
N LEU A 21 31.38 -6.51 -6.38
CA LEU A 21 30.81 -5.15 -6.38
C LEU A 21 31.52 -4.21 -5.39
N LEU A 22 31.93 -4.73 -4.23
CA LEU A 22 32.74 -3.96 -3.28
C LEU A 22 34.15 -3.70 -3.83
N GLN A 23 34.74 -4.65 -4.55
CA GLN A 23 36.07 -4.51 -5.13
C GLN A 23 36.10 -3.56 -6.35
N THR A 24 35.08 -3.57 -7.22
CA THR A 24 34.94 -2.54 -8.27
C THR A 24 34.63 -1.16 -7.71
N LEU A 25 34.13 -1.04 -6.48
CA LEU A 25 33.93 0.27 -5.85
C LEU A 25 35.25 0.95 -5.45
N ASP A 26 36.26 0.16 -5.09
CA ASP A 26 37.60 0.65 -4.77
C ASP A 26 38.36 1.11 -6.03
N VAL A 27 38.03 0.52 -7.18
CA VAL A 27 38.63 0.83 -8.49
C VAL A 27 37.70 1.79 -9.26
N GLN A 28 37.90 3.07 -8.97
CA GLN A 28 37.10 4.26 -9.22
C GLN A 28 36.67 4.61 -10.67
N ASP A 29 36.63 3.70 -11.65
CA ASP A 29 36.56 4.12 -13.08
C ASP A 29 35.58 3.39 -14.01
N ASP A 30 34.79 2.41 -13.54
CA ASP A 30 33.89 1.65 -14.43
C ASP A 30 32.44 1.56 -13.92
N ASP A 31 31.72 2.68 -14.06
CA ASP A 31 30.29 2.81 -13.71
C ASP A 31 29.42 1.77 -14.45
N ASN A 32 29.88 1.33 -15.63
CA ASN A 32 29.18 0.31 -16.42
C ASN A 32 29.34 -1.09 -15.80
N SER A 33 30.56 -1.46 -15.39
CA SER A 33 30.81 -2.74 -14.70
C SER A 33 30.04 -2.84 -13.37
N ALA A 34 29.98 -1.77 -12.59
CA ALA A 34 29.19 -1.75 -11.36
C ALA A 34 27.68 -1.89 -11.63
N ALA A 35 27.16 -1.26 -12.69
CA ALA A 35 25.76 -1.39 -13.10
C ALA A 35 25.41 -2.82 -13.54
N ILE A 36 26.30 -3.47 -14.30
CA ILE A 36 26.11 -4.87 -14.74
C ILE A 36 26.09 -5.81 -13.54
N ILE A 37 27.01 -5.65 -12.58
CA ILE A 37 27.04 -6.49 -11.37
C ILE A 37 25.78 -6.29 -10.52
N ARG A 38 25.28 -5.05 -10.41
CA ARG A 38 24.00 -4.75 -9.73
C ARG A 38 22.80 -5.42 -10.40
N ALA A 39 22.75 -5.43 -11.73
CA ALA A 39 21.70 -6.11 -12.48
C ALA A 39 21.78 -7.63 -12.23
N HIS A 40 22.99 -8.18 -12.23
CA HIS A 40 23.24 -9.59 -11.99
C HIS A 40 22.86 -10.03 -10.55
N ILE A 41 23.12 -9.19 -9.53
CA ILE A 41 22.68 -9.45 -8.14
C ILE A 41 21.16 -9.43 -8.04
N ASN A 42 20.48 -8.48 -8.69
CA ASN A 42 19.02 -8.43 -8.71
C ASN A 42 18.42 -9.67 -9.37
N GLN A 43 18.96 -10.11 -10.51
CA GLN A 43 18.49 -11.31 -11.20
C GLN A 43 18.61 -12.54 -10.29
N ASN A 44 19.76 -12.73 -9.64
CA ASN A 44 19.94 -13.83 -8.69
C ASN A 44 19.00 -13.71 -7.47
N LEU A 45 18.72 -12.50 -6.97
CA LEU A 45 17.73 -12.33 -5.89
C LEU A 45 16.31 -12.71 -6.33
N VAL A 46 15.93 -12.43 -7.58
CA VAL A 46 14.64 -12.82 -8.14
C VAL A 46 14.56 -14.35 -8.27
N GLU A 47 15.59 -14.98 -8.82
CA GLU A 47 15.65 -16.45 -8.91
C GLU A 47 15.58 -17.09 -7.51
N PHE A 48 16.30 -16.56 -6.52
CA PHE A 48 16.23 -17.04 -5.13
C PHE A 48 14.81 -16.99 -4.58
N LYS A 49 14.10 -15.89 -4.86
CA LYS A 49 12.72 -15.66 -4.43
C LYS A 49 11.75 -16.61 -5.12
N ASP A 50 11.96 -16.89 -6.41
CA ASP A 50 11.10 -17.81 -7.16
C ASP A 50 11.26 -19.25 -6.68
N TYR A 51 12.50 -19.69 -6.39
CA TYR A 51 12.73 -20.97 -5.73
C TYR A 51 12.15 -21.03 -4.32
N LEU A 52 12.21 -19.94 -3.55
CA LEU A 52 11.53 -19.84 -2.26
C LEU A 52 10.01 -19.96 -2.40
N ARG A 53 9.41 -19.33 -3.41
CA ARG A 53 7.97 -19.39 -3.68
C ARG A 53 7.52 -20.80 -4.08
N ILE A 54 8.33 -21.50 -4.87
CA ILE A 54 8.09 -22.92 -5.19
C ILE A 54 8.19 -23.77 -3.92
N MET A 55 9.11 -23.47 -3.01
CA MET A 55 9.21 -24.20 -1.75
C MET A 55 8.06 -23.89 -0.79
N GLU A 56 7.55 -22.65 -0.78
CA GLU A 56 6.38 -22.22 -0.02
C GLU A 56 5.11 -22.96 -0.44
N SER A 57 4.94 -23.23 -1.74
CA SER A 57 3.77 -23.95 -2.25
C SER A 57 3.82 -25.46 -1.95
N ILE A 58 5.01 -26.03 -1.82
CA ILE A 58 5.22 -27.45 -1.55
C ILE A 58 5.14 -27.77 -0.05
N SER A 59 5.62 -26.89 0.83
CA SER A 59 5.64 -27.14 2.28
C SER A 59 5.53 -25.85 3.10
N LYS A 60 4.29 -25.44 3.36
CA LYS A 60 3.92 -24.17 4.02
C LYS A 60 4.29 -24.12 5.52
N ASP A 61 4.50 -25.26 6.18
CA ASP A 61 4.74 -25.39 7.63
C ASP A 61 6.17 -25.85 7.98
N ASP A 62 7.08 -25.91 7.00
CA ASP A 62 8.42 -26.42 7.25
C ASP A 62 9.33 -25.36 7.87
N SER A 63 9.89 -25.69 9.04
CA SER A 63 10.98 -24.95 9.69
C SER A 63 12.13 -24.60 8.74
N THR A 64 12.36 -25.44 7.72
CA THR A 64 13.36 -25.23 6.66
C THR A 64 13.06 -24.00 5.80
N TYR A 65 11.81 -23.78 5.40
CA TYR A 65 11.41 -22.60 4.61
C TYR A 65 11.69 -21.30 5.37
N ARG A 66 11.36 -21.25 6.66
CA ARG A 66 11.62 -20.08 7.52
C ARG A 66 13.10 -19.70 7.56
N ILE A 67 14.01 -20.66 7.59
CA ILE A 67 15.45 -20.41 7.61
C ILE A 67 15.90 -19.75 6.29
N TYR A 68 15.40 -20.23 5.15
CA TYR A 68 15.76 -19.68 3.85
C TYR A 68 15.09 -18.33 3.56
N ASP A 69 13.87 -18.08 4.04
CA ASP A 69 13.22 -16.76 3.99
C ASP A 69 14.01 -15.71 4.79
N LEU A 70 14.48 -16.06 5.99
CA LEU A 70 15.34 -15.18 6.79
C LEU A 70 16.66 -14.85 6.08
N LYS A 71 17.28 -15.85 5.45
CA LYS A 71 18.50 -15.66 4.64
C LYS A 71 18.23 -14.70 3.47
N TYR A 72 17.16 -14.90 2.71
CA TYR A 72 16.77 -13.99 1.62
C TYR A 72 16.54 -12.56 2.10
N LYS A 73 15.81 -12.37 3.21
CA LYS A 73 15.57 -11.05 3.81
C LYS A 73 16.88 -10.36 4.20
N SER A 74 17.82 -11.09 4.81
CA SER A 74 19.13 -10.55 5.16
C SER A 74 19.95 -10.12 3.93
N LEU A 75 19.86 -10.88 2.84
CA LEU A 75 20.56 -10.62 1.59
C LEU A 75 20.00 -9.39 0.88
N LYS A 76 18.67 -9.25 0.86
CA LYS A 76 17.97 -8.07 0.35
C LYS A 76 18.29 -6.82 1.17
N GLN A 77 18.39 -6.94 2.50
CA GLN A 77 18.75 -5.81 3.35
C GLN A 77 20.19 -5.36 3.11
N LYS A 78 21.13 -6.30 2.94
CA LYS A 78 22.51 -6.00 2.53
C LYS A 78 22.54 -5.31 1.17
N PHE A 79 21.81 -5.82 0.18
CA PHE A 79 21.70 -5.18 -1.14
C PHE A 79 21.22 -3.73 -1.04
N ARG A 80 20.14 -3.49 -0.29
CA ARG A 80 19.59 -2.15 -0.11
C ARG A 80 20.58 -1.20 0.56
N LYS A 81 21.31 -1.67 1.59
CA LYS A 81 22.34 -0.86 2.27
C LYS A 81 23.48 -0.49 1.31
N VAL A 82 23.95 -1.46 0.54
CA VAL A 82 24.99 -1.24 -0.48
C VAL A 82 24.49 -0.26 -1.54
N GLN A 83 23.27 -0.41 -2.04
CA GLN A 83 22.70 0.54 -3.00
C GLN A 83 22.59 1.97 -2.46
N LEU A 84 22.19 2.12 -1.19
CA LEU A 84 22.12 3.43 -0.54
C LEU A 84 23.51 4.06 -0.42
N TYR A 85 24.51 3.30 0.04
CA TYR A 85 25.89 3.76 0.13
C TYR A 85 26.42 4.25 -1.23
N LEU A 86 26.22 3.47 -2.28
CA LEU A 86 26.62 3.87 -3.65
C LEU A 86 25.91 5.15 -4.09
N ASN A 87 24.62 5.29 -3.80
CA ASN A 87 23.87 6.48 -4.21
C ASN A 87 24.32 7.73 -3.43
N GLU A 88 24.59 7.58 -2.14
CA GLU A 88 25.09 8.66 -1.28
C GLU A 88 26.49 9.13 -1.73
N GLU A 89 27.38 8.20 -2.08
CA GLU A 89 28.70 8.53 -2.62
C GLU A 89 28.60 9.25 -3.98
N GLN A 90 27.72 8.78 -4.87
CA GLN A 90 27.45 9.48 -6.13
C GLN A 90 26.91 10.90 -5.89
N GLN A 91 25.99 11.07 -4.93
CA GLN A 91 25.47 12.39 -4.59
C GLN A 91 26.58 13.30 -4.01
N ALA A 92 27.47 12.79 -3.18
CA ALA A 92 28.60 13.54 -2.64
C ALA A 92 29.56 14.01 -3.75
N LYS A 93 29.86 13.15 -4.75
CA LYS A 93 30.66 13.52 -5.92
C LYS A 93 30.00 14.63 -6.74
N ILE A 94 28.68 14.55 -6.96
CA ILE A 94 27.93 15.60 -7.66
C ILE A 94 27.91 16.91 -6.85
N GLN A 95 27.81 16.83 -5.52
CA GLN A 95 27.93 18.01 -4.65
C GLN A 95 29.30 18.67 -4.79
N GLN A 96 30.38 17.90 -4.72
CA GLN A 96 31.75 18.36 -4.92
C GLN A 96 31.94 19.02 -6.30
N TYR A 97 31.45 18.39 -7.38
CA TYR A 97 31.49 18.98 -8.72
C TYR A 97 30.78 20.33 -8.79
N ARG A 98 29.59 20.44 -8.18
CA ARG A 98 28.86 21.72 -8.10
C ARG A 98 29.64 22.76 -7.32
N LEU A 99 30.23 22.41 -6.18
CA LEU A 99 31.03 23.32 -5.35
C LEU A 99 32.24 23.88 -6.10
N VAL A 100 32.95 23.04 -6.85
CA VAL A 100 34.10 23.44 -7.69
C VAL A 100 33.64 24.29 -8.88
N HIS A 101 32.59 23.86 -9.58
CA HIS A 101 32.07 24.56 -10.78
C HIS A 101 31.46 25.93 -10.46
N PHE A 102 30.87 26.11 -9.27
CA PHE A 102 30.33 27.38 -8.80
C PHE A 102 31.37 28.26 -8.07
N ASN A 103 32.66 27.86 -8.07
CA ASN A 103 33.78 28.63 -7.51
C ASN A 103 33.52 29.11 -6.06
N LEU A 104 32.90 28.27 -5.22
CA LEU A 104 32.59 28.55 -3.81
C LEU A 104 33.68 28.11 -2.83
N LEU A 105 34.75 27.48 -3.33
CA LEU A 105 35.96 27.16 -2.57
C LEU A 105 37.14 27.89 -3.21
N PRO A 106 37.95 28.63 -2.42
CA PRO A 106 39.23 29.12 -2.88
C PRO A 106 40.10 27.91 -3.22
N GLU A 107 40.71 27.90 -4.40
CA GLU A 107 41.84 27.01 -4.66
C GLU A 107 42.89 27.19 -3.53
N PRO A 108 43.51 26.11 -3.04
CA PRO A 108 44.71 26.22 -2.22
C PRO A 108 45.84 26.72 -3.12
N ASN A 109 45.91 28.04 -3.30
CA ASN A 109 47.06 28.72 -3.86
C ASN A 109 48.29 28.37 -3.04
N ASN A 110 49.23 27.65 -3.66
CA ASN A 110 50.62 27.71 -3.26
C ASN A 110 51.25 28.94 -3.93
N THR A 111 52.14 29.58 -3.18
CA THR A 111 53.03 30.70 -3.53
C THR A 111 52.41 32.10 -3.56
N ASP A 112 52.49 32.74 -2.39
CA ASP A 112 53.17 34.03 -2.19
C ASP A 112 53.10 35.03 -3.35
N THR A 113 52.18 35.98 -3.30
CA THR A 113 52.46 37.38 -3.66
C THR A 113 51.45 38.27 -2.95
N GLU A 114 51.94 39.07 -2.01
CA GLU A 114 51.21 40.22 -1.45
C GLU A 114 50.65 41.11 -2.56
N SER A 115 49.54 41.80 -2.26
CA SER A 115 48.98 42.91 -3.04
C SER A 115 48.10 42.55 -4.24
N ASN A 116 46.79 42.71 -4.07
CA ASN A 116 46.04 43.52 -5.03
C ASN A 116 44.69 44.03 -4.49
N GLY A 117 44.72 45.15 -3.78
CA GLY A 117 43.57 46.06 -3.67
C GLY A 117 43.31 46.87 -4.96
N GLY A 118 43.94 46.49 -6.09
CA GLY A 118 43.93 47.23 -7.34
C GLY A 118 42.82 46.88 -8.32
N SER A 119 41.99 45.84 -8.09
CA SER A 119 40.88 45.54 -9.00
C SER A 119 39.81 46.64 -9.00
N LEU A 120 39.54 47.25 -7.84
CA LEU A 120 38.60 48.36 -7.71
C LEU A 120 39.20 49.69 -8.20
N GLN A 121 40.50 49.90 -7.97
CA GLN A 121 41.23 51.10 -8.39
C GLN A 121 41.41 51.13 -9.92
N SER A 122 41.80 50.00 -10.53
CA SER A 122 41.89 49.88 -12.00
C SER A 122 40.54 50.00 -12.69
N ALA A 123 39.46 49.47 -12.10
CA ALA A 123 38.10 49.68 -12.64
C ALA A 123 37.68 51.16 -12.57
N ARG A 124 38.08 51.86 -11.50
CA ARG A 124 37.82 53.29 -11.32
C ARG A 124 38.62 54.14 -12.30
N ASP A 125 39.91 53.88 -12.45
CA ASP A 125 40.79 54.63 -13.36
C ASP A 125 40.40 54.42 -14.84
N GLN A 126 39.85 53.26 -15.20
CA GLN A 126 39.29 53.00 -16.53
C GLN A 126 37.98 53.78 -16.81
N LEU A 127 37.19 54.10 -15.79
CA LEU A 127 35.98 54.93 -15.93
C LEU A 127 36.30 56.43 -16.11
N PHE A 128 37.43 56.89 -15.57
CA PHE A 128 37.83 58.30 -15.61
C PHE A 128 38.79 58.67 -16.75
N SER A 129 39.52 57.70 -17.32
CA SER A 129 40.41 57.91 -18.46
C SER A 129 39.70 58.37 -19.73
N ASN A 130 38.40 58.08 -19.87
CA ASN A 130 37.59 58.50 -21.01
C ASN A 130 37.15 59.98 -20.98
N ARG A 131 37.44 60.71 -19.89
CA ARG A 131 37.00 62.11 -19.72
C ARG A 131 38.07 63.15 -20.05
N SER A 132 39.34 62.78 -20.16
CA SER A 132 40.46 63.75 -20.23
C SER A 132 40.90 64.16 -21.64
N SER A 133 40.32 63.62 -22.72
CA SER A 133 40.77 63.88 -24.09
C SER A 133 39.83 64.83 -24.85
N GLN A 134 39.85 66.12 -24.49
CA GLN A 134 39.18 67.18 -25.25
C GLN A 134 40.16 68.30 -25.58
N LYS A 135 40.89 68.18 -26.70
CA LYS A 135 41.51 69.31 -27.40
C LYS A 135 41.82 68.97 -28.86
N THR A 136 41.24 69.74 -29.78
CA THR A 136 41.55 69.98 -31.22
C THR A 136 40.31 69.80 -32.11
N ALA A 137 39.76 70.92 -32.58
CA ALA A 137 38.38 71.04 -33.08
C ALA A 137 38.14 70.55 -34.53
N GLU A 138 39.17 70.27 -35.34
CA GLU A 138 38.97 69.82 -36.74
C GLU A 138 39.20 68.31 -36.95
N ALA A 139 40.07 67.68 -36.15
CA ALA A 139 40.09 66.21 -36.00
C ALA A 139 38.87 65.70 -35.21
N SER A 140 38.14 66.59 -34.52
CA SER A 140 37.02 66.28 -33.64
C SER A 140 35.82 65.66 -34.33
N ILE A 141 35.51 65.99 -35.58
CA ILE A 141 34.31 65.46 -36.27
C ILE A 141 34.56 64.03 -36.73
N ALA A 142 35.67 63.77 -37.44
CA ALA A 142 36.05 62.42 -37.86
C ALA A 142 36.32 61.49 -36.67
N GLN A 143 36.89 62.03 -35.59
CA GLN A 143 37.13 61.29 -34.35
C GLN A 143 35.84 61.08 -33.54
N GLN A 144 34.88 62.02 -33.54
CA GLN A 144 33.54 61.79 -32.98
C GLN A 144 32.78 60.72 -33.74
N ILE A 145 32.84 60.71 -35.08
CA ILE A 145 32.19 59.68 -35.89
C ILE A 145 32.80 58.30 -35.62
N ASN A 146 34.13 58.20 -35.56
CA ASN A 146 34.80 56.95 -35.18
C ASN A 146 34.41 56.52 -33.77
N GLN A 147 34.44 57.42 -32.78
CA GLN A 147 34.03 57.11 -31.41
C GLN A 147 32.54 56.71 -31.30
N GLN A 148 31.66 57.31 -32.11
CA GLN A 148 30.26 56.92 -32.20
C GLN A 148 30.13 55.52 -32.80
N ASN A 149 30.85 55.20 -33.87
CA ASN A 149 30.89 53.86 -34.44
C ASN A 149 31.46 52.83 -33.45
N THR A 150 32.56 53.15 -32.75
CA THR A 150 33.11 52.27 -31.70
C THR A 150 32.11 52.08 -30.56
N LYS A 151 31.38 53.13 -30.16
CA LYS A 151 30.31 53.02 -29.16
C LYS A 151 29.16 52.13 -29.63
N ILE A 152 28.70 52.30 -30.87
CA ILE A 152 27.65 51.46 -31.47
C ILE A 152 28.12 50.00 -31.56
N THR A 153 29.35 49.75 -32.01
CA THR A 153 29.91 48.39 -32.03
C THR A 153 30.01 47.82 -30.62
N SER A 154 30.48 48.60 -29.64
CA SER A 154 30.57 48.16 -28.24
C SER A 154 29.20 47.88 -27.61
N SER A 155 28.17 48.65 -27.96
CA SER A 155 26.80 48.42 -27.47
C SER A 155 26.17 47.19 -28.13
N LEU A 156 26.47 46.95 -29.41
CA LEU A 156 26.00 45.77 -30.15
C LEU A 156 26.70 44.51 -29.67
N GLN A 157 27.99 44.59 -29.35
CA GLN A 157 28.76 43.51 -28.75
C GLN A 157 28.26 43.21 -27.33
N LYS A 158 28.02 44.23 -26.51
CA LYS A 158 27.39 44.08 -25.19
C LYS A 158 25.96 43.50 -25.28
N SER A 159 25.19 43.88 -26.30
CA SER A 159 23.87 43.31 -26.57
C SER A 159 23.97 41.84 -26.95
N ARG A 160 24.94 41.47 -27.79
CA ARG A 160 25.24 40.07 -28.12
C ARG A 160 25.61 39.28 -26.88
N ASP A 161 26.48 39.81 -26.02
CA ASP A 161 26.88 39.13 -24.78
C ASP A 161 25.69 38.95 -23.83
N MET A 162 24.83 39.96 -23.72
CA MET A 162 23.57 39.88 -22.94
C MET A 162 22.58 38.89 -23.56
N LEU A 163 22.48 38.83 -24.88
CA LEU A 163 21.62 37.87 -25.59
C LEU A 163 22.12 36.43 -25.38
N SER A 164 23.43 36.19 -25.52
CA SER A 164 24.04 34.90 -25.23
C SER A 164 23.82 34.49 -23.77
N THR A 165 23.95 35.42 -22.83
CA THR A 165 23.67 35.17 -21.41
C THR A 165 22.20 34.84 -21.17
N THR A 166 21.29 35.57 -21.81
CA THR A 166 19.84 35.33 -21.71
C THR A 166 19.45 33.99 -22.32
N ILE A 167 20.08 33.59 -23.44
CA ILE A 167 19.86 32.27 -24.05
C ILE A 167 20.26 31.17 -23.08
N LEU A 168 21.46 31.25 -22.49
CA LEU A 168 21.92 30.27 -21.49
C LEU A 168 20.98 30.21 -20.27
N GLN A 169 20.47 31.36 -19.83
CA GLN A 169 19.49 31.41 -18.74
C GLN A 169 18.15 30.77 -19.14
N SER A 170 17.73 30.89 -20.40
CA SER A 170 16.53 30.24 -20.94
C SER A 170 16.70 28.73 -21.06
N GLU A 171 17.86 28.25 -21.52
CA GLU A 171 18.16 26.81 -21.57
C GLU A 171 18.11 26.19 -20.16
N LEU A 172 18.70 26.87 -19.18
CA LEU A 172 18.69 26.40 -17.79
C LEU A 172 17.28 26.41 -17.16
N ASN A 173 16.42 27.37 -17.55
CA ASN A 173 15.01 27.39 -17.15
C ASN A 173 14.23 26.23 -17.80
N ILE A 174 14.49 25.92 -19.08
CA ILE A 174 13.90 24.76 -19.76
C ILE A 174 14.31 23.46 -19.06
N ASP A 175 15.58 23.29 -18.74
CA ASP A 175 16.07 22.12 -17.98
C ASP A 175 15.42 22.03 -16.59
N ALA A 176 15.23 23.17 -15.92
CA ALA A 176 14.54 23.20 -14.63
C ALA A 176 13.06 22.82 -14.76
N ILE A 177 12.36 23.27 -15.81
CA ILE A 177 10.97 22.88 -16.09
C ILE A 177 10.90 21.38 -16.43
N ASP A 178 11.85 20.84 -17.19
CA ASP A 178 11.90 19.41 -17.50
C ASP A 178 12.16 18.56 -16.24
N GLN A 179 13.08 19.00 -15.37
CA GLN A 179 13.32 18.37 -14.07
C GLN A 179 12.08 18.45 -13.17
N GLN A 180 11.42 19.61 -13.08
CA GLN A 180 10.18 19.76 -12.33
C GLN A 180 9.07 18.87 -12.91
N THR A 181 9.01 18.71 -14.23
CA THR A 181 8.07 17.78 -14.89
C THR A 181 8.36 16.33 -14.54
N LYS A 182 9.65 15.95 -14.55
CA LYS A 182 10.10 14.60 -14.16
C LYS A 182 9.84 14.32 -12.68
N ASP A 183 10.04 15.30 -11.81
CA ASP A 183 9.70 15.20 -10.40
C ASP A 183 8.18 15.10 -10.18
N LEU A 184 7.36 15.83 -10.96
CA LEU A 184 5.90 15.64 -10.97
C LEU A 184 5.52 14.21 -11.40
N ALA A 185 6.15 13.68 -12.45
CA ALA A 185 5.92 12.30 -12.89
C ALA A 185 6.29 11.29 -11.80
N LYS A 186 7.39 11.52 -11.09
CA LYS A 186 7.82 10.69 -9.95
C LYS A 186 6.88 10.82 -8.74
N LEU A 187 6.36 12.01 -8.48
CA LEU A 187 5.32 12.24 -7.46
C LEU A 187 4.03 11.52 -7.83
N ASN A 188 3.60 11.58 -9.09
CA ASN A 188 2.44 10.85 -9.59
C ASN A 188 2.62 9.33 -9.41
N GLU A 189 3.78 8.79 -9.79
CA GLU A 189 4.11 7.37 -9.57
C GLU A 189 4.11 7.01 -8.07
N SER A 190 4.63 7.90 -7.22
CA SER A 190 4.59 7.73 -5.76
C SER A 190 3.16 7.74 -5.22
N PHE A 191 2.27 8.57 -5.79
CA PHE A 191 0.85 8.59 -5.47
C PHE A 191 0.13 7.31 -5.92
N ILE A 192 0.46 6.77 -7.10
CA ILE A 192 -0.08 5.48 -7.57
C ILE A 192 0.36 4.35 -6.63
N GLN A 193 1.65 4.30 -6.27
CA GLN A 193 2.15 3.32 -5.30
C GLN A 193 1.51 3.48 -3.92
N PHE A 194 1.30 4.71 -3.45
CA PHE A 194 0.58 4.95 -2.20
C PHE A 194 -0.88 4.49 -2.28
N GLY A 195 -1.54 4.69 -3.42
CA GLY A 195 -2.86 4.14 -3.71
C GLY A 195 -2.89 2.61 -3.63
N ASP A 196 -1.92 1.93 -4.23
CA ASP A 196 -1.81 0.47 -4.18
C ASP A 196 -1.52 -0.03 -2.75
N LEU A 197 -0.66 0.68 -2.00
CA LEU A 197 -0.42 0.40 -0.58
C LEU A 197 -1.67 0.60 0.28
N LEU A 198 -2.46 1.65 0.03
CA LEU A 198 -3.74 1.86 0.70
C LEU A 198 -4.74 0.76 0.36
N ASN A 199 -4.80 0.35 -0.91
CA ASN A 199 -5.69 -0.72 -1.35
C ASN A 199 -5.29 -2.06 -0.73
N LYS A 200 -3.98 -2.32 -0.62
CA LYS A 200 -3.42 -3.47 0.10
C LYS A 200 -3.72 -3.40 1.59
N SER A 201 -3.56 -2.24 2.23
CA SER A 201 -3.94 -2.01 3.63
C SER A 201 -5.42 -2.29 3.87
N LYS A 202 -6.29 -1.80 2.97
CA LYS A 202 -7.74 -2.08 2.97
C LYS A 202 -8.03 -3.57 2.79
N GLY A 203 -7.29 -4.25 1.91
CA GLY A 203 -7.36 -5.70 1.75
C GLY A 203 -6.98 -6.46 3.02
N ILE A 204 -5.93 -6.04 3.72
CA ILE A 204 -5.54 -6.58 5.02
C ILE A 204 -6.63 -6.32 6.07
N ILE A 205 -7.17 -5.10 6.15
CA ILE A 205 -8.26 -4.75 7.06
C ILE A 205 -9.47 -5.66 6.82
N LYS A 206 -9.85 -5.86 5.56
CA LYS A 206 -11.00 -6.68 5.17
C LYS A 206 -10.74 -8.17 5.41
N PHE A 207 -9.49 -8.60 5.27
CA PHE A 207 -9.07 -9.96 5.61
C PHE A 207 -9.12 -10.20 7.12
N ILE A 208 -8.65 -9.25 7.92
CA ILE A 208 -8.73 -9.30 9.40
C ILE A 208 -10.20 -9.33 9.83
N GLU A 209 -11.04 -8.45 9.26
CA GLU A 209 -12.48 -8.43 9.52
C GLU A 209 -13.15 -9.77 9.17
N LYS A 210 -12.81 -10.34 8.01
CA LYS A 210 -13.34 -11.65 7.59
C LYS A 210 -12.81 -12.81 8.45
N GLN A 211 -11.55 -12.77 8.87
CA GLN A 211 -10.98 -13.77 9.78
C GLN A 211 -11.65 -13.72 11.14
N ASP A 212 -11.86 -12.53 11.72
CA ASP A 212 -12.55 -12.39 13.00
C ASP A 212 -14.00 -12.92 12.91
N LYS A 213 -14.70 -12.64 11.81
CA LYS A 213 -16.06 -13.16 11.61
C LYS A 213 -16.09 -14.69 11.49
N SER A 214 -15.15 -15.30 10.76
CA SER A 214 -15.08 -16.76 10.62
C SER A 214 -14.67 -17.45 11.92
N ASP A 215 -13.76 -16.83 12.69
CA ASP A 215 -13.33 -17.35 13.98
C ASP A 215 -14.46 -17.27 15.01
N ARG A 216 -15.17 -16.14 15.08
CA ARG A 216 -16.41 -16.01 15.86
C ARG A 216 -17.43 -17.09 15.49
N GLN A 217 -17.69 -17.34 14.20
CA GLN A 217 -18.61 -18.39 13.77
C GLN A 217 -18.17 -19.79 14.23
N ARG A 218 -16.86 -20.11 14.19
CA ARG A 218 -16.34 -21.39 14.69
C ARG A 218 -16.52 -21.53 16.20
N ILE A 219 -16.27 -20.47 16.95
CA ILE A 219 -16.48 -20.44 18.41
C ILE A 219 -17.97 -20.66 18.74
N TYR A 220 -18.88 -19.99 18.05
CA TYR A 220 -20.32 -20.18 18.23
C TYR A 220 -20.80 -21.59 17.86
N LEU A 221 -20.26 -22.18 16.79
CA LEU A 221 -20.59 -23.56 16.40
C LEU A 221 -20.16 -24.56 17.47
N SER A 222 -18.96 -24.37 18.05
CA SER A 222 -18.45 -25.22 19.14
C SER A 222 -19.29 -25.09 20.41
N MET A 223 -19.60 -23.85 20.83
CA MET A 223 -20.49 -23.60 21.96
C MET A 223 -21.89 -24.17 21.74
N GLY A 224 -22.44 -24.01 20.53
CA GLY A 224 -23.73 -24.58 20.14
C GLY A 224 -23.73 -26.10 20.20
N PHE A 225 -22.69 -26.75 19.67
CA PHE A 225 -22.55 -28.21 19.72
C PHE A 225 -22.41 -28.71 21.16
N PHE A 226 -21.71 -27.97 22.03
CA PHE A 226 -21.62 -28.29 23.46
C PHE A 226 -22.98 -28.20 24.15
N ILE A 227 -23.74 -27.12 23.92
CA ILE A 227 -25.12 -26.98 24.42
C ILE A 227 -26.00 -28.10 23.88
N LEU A 228 -25.91 -28.41 22.59
CA LEU A 228 -26.71 -29.44 21.96
C LEU A 228 -26.38 -30.82 22.53
N CYS A 229 -25.10 -31.12 22.75
CA CYS A 229 -24.65 -32.34 23.41
C CYS A 229 -25.15 -32.42 24.86
N CYS A 230 -25.05 -31.32 25.62
CA CYS A 230 -25.59 -31.24 26.98
C CYS A 230 -27.12 -31.43 26.98
N CYS A 231 -27.83 -30.75 26.07
CA CYS A 231 -29.28 -30.86 25.91
C CYS A 231 -29.69 -32.26 25.47
N TRP A 232 -28.91 -32.93 24.60
CA TRP A 232 -29.14 -34.32 24.20
C TRP A 232 -28.94 -35.30 25.36
N VAL A 233 -27.88 -35.11 26.16
CA VAL A 233 -27.63 -35.91 27.36
C VAL A 233 -28.71 -35.68 28.41
N LEU A 234 -29.12 -34.42 28.63
CA LEU A 234 -30.22 -34.07 29.51
C LEU A 234 -31.53 -34.66 28.98
N TYR A 235 -31.80 -34.58 27.68
CA TYR A 235 -32.98 -35.17 27.05
C TYR A 235 -33.05 -36.67 27.32
N ARG A 236 -31.93 -37.36 27.08
CA ARG A 236 -31.84 -38.81 27.21
C ARG A 236 -31.85 -39.28 28.67
N ARG A 237 -31.22 -38.53 29.58
CA ARG A 237 -30.98 -38.97 30.96
C ARG A 237 -31.97 -38.37 31.96
N VAL A 238 -32.19 -37.06 31.87
CA VAL A 238 -33.01 -36.30 32.81
C VAL A 238 -34.42 -36.11 32.27
N LEU A 239 -34.66 -35.64 31.05
CA LEU A 239 -36.04 -35.32 30.67
C LEU A 239 -36.99 -36.53 30.67
N ARG A 240 -36.59 -37.73 30.25
CA ARG A 240 -37.55 -38.85 30.21
C ARG A 240 -38.16 -39.23 31.56
N ARG A 241 -37.42 -39.12 32.68
CA ARG A 241 -37.92 -39.56 34.00
C ARG A 241 -38.43 -38.37 34.82
N PRO A 242 -37.61 -37.35 35.13
CA PRO A 242 -38.14 -36.17 35.79
C PRO A 242 -39.04 -35.28 34.93
N LEU A 243 -39.09 -35.27 33.59
CA LEU A 243 -40.24 -34.61 32.95
C LEU A 243 -41.50 -35.43 33.09
N ILE A 244 -41.47 -36.76 33.05
CA ILE A 244 -42.71 -37.53 33.33
C ILE A 244 -43.18 -37.28 34.76
N ILE A 245 -42.26 -37.27 35.74
CA ILE A 245 -42.60 -36.97 37.14
C ILE A 245 -42.96 -35.50 37.34
N LEU A 246 -42.23 -34.56 36.75
CA LEU A 246 -42.50 -33.12 36.83
C LEU A 246 -43.78 -32.80 36.11
N PHE A 247 -44.02 -33.28 34.88
CA PHE A 247 -45.26 -33.06 34.15
C PHE A 247 -46.43 -33.74 34.86
N TRP A 248 -46.26 -34.92 35.46
CA TRP A 248 -47.30 -35.53 36.31
C TRP A 248 -47.52 -34.74 37.60
N SER A 249 -46.46 -34.22 38.23
CA SER A 249 -46.52 -33.41 39.44
C SER A 249 -47.09 -32.02 39.17
N LEU A 250 -46.71 -31.38 38.06
CA LEU A 250 -47.26 -30.12 37.57
C LEU A 250 -48.69 -30.34 37.12
N TYR A 251 -49.02 -31.40 36.39
CA TYR A 251 -50.41 -31.68 36.03
C TYR A 251 -51.26 -31.94 37.27
N LYS A 252 -50.73 -32.62 38.29
CA LYS A 252 -51.44 -32.88 39.54
C LYS A 252 -51.55 -31.63 40.42
N VAL A 253 -50.49 -30.82 40.53
CA VAL A 253 -50.51 -29.52 41.20
C VAL A 253 -51.40 -28.54 40.45
N PHE A 254 -51.34 -28.49 39.13
CA PHE A 254 -52.17 -27.64 38.29
C PHE A 254 -53.62 -28.13 38.31
N ASN A 255 -53.89 -29.44 38.41
CA ASN A 255 -55.25 -29.94 38.61
C ASN A 255 -55.76 -29.67 40.04
N ILE A 256 -54.91 -29.77 41.07
CA ILE A 256 -55.25 -29.38 42.45
C ILE A 256 -55.45 -27.87 42.53
N PHE A 257 -54.62 -27.08 41.86
CA PHE A 257 -54.69 -25.63 41.84
C PHE A 257 -55.88 -25.19 41.00
N ASN A 258 -56.14 -25.80 39.84
CA ASN A 258 -57.33 -25.54 39.04
C ASN A 258 -58.61 -26.10 39.68
N TRP A 259 -58.52 -27.04 40.63
CA TRP A 259 -59.65 -27.46 41.47
C TRP A 259 -59.86 -26.50 42.66
N ILE A 260 -58.79 -26.07 43.33
CA ILE A 260 -58.84 -25.09 44.43
C ILE A 260 -59.21 -23.68 43.91
N LEU A 261 -58.78 -23.32 42.71
CA LEU A 261 -58.99 -22.02 42.07
C LEU A 261 -60.16 -22.05 41.07
N GLY A 262 -60.64 -23.22 40.69
CA GLY A 262 -61.72 -23.41 39.72
C GLY A 262 -63.00 -23.95 40.34
N THR A 263 -63.60 -23.16 41.23
CA THR A 263 -65.06 -23.18 41.36
C THR A 263 -65.62 -22.19 40.35
N GLY A 264 -66.12 -22.71 39.23
CA GLY A 264 -66.93 -21.92 38.29
C GLY A 264 -66.36 -21.82 36.89
N SER A 265 -66.49 -22.90 36.11
CA SER A 265 -67.18 -22.79 34.82
C SER A 265 -67.42 -24.17 34.22
N ARG A 266 -68.70 -24.53 34.24
CA ARG A 266 -69.30 -25.64 33.51
C ARG A 266 -69.44 -25.17 32.06
N VAL A 267 -68.60 -25.65 31.16
CA VAL A 267 -68.87 -25.55 29.71
C VAL A 267 -68.82 -26.96 29.13
N LYS A 268 -69.91 -27.29 28.46
CA LYS A 268 -70.25 -28.57 27.83
C LYS A 268 -69.17 -29.01 26.85
N THR A 269 -68.97 -30.33 26.82
CA THR A 269 -68.55 -31.09 25.66
C THR A 269 -69.31 -30.67 24.40
N THR A 270 -68.58 -30.20 23.40
CA THR A 270 -68.85 -30.47 21.97
C THR A 270 -67.50 -30.62 21.28
N GLU A 271 -67.21 -31.88 20.94
CA GLU A 271 -66.51 -32.36 19.75
C GLU A 271 -65.56 -31.42 18.99
N SER A 272 -64.33 -31.91 18.89
CA SER A 272 -63.42 -31.89 17.73
C SER A 272 -63.00 -30.57 17.07
N GLU A 273 -61.70 -30.56 16.79
CA GLU A 273 -60.94 -29.64 15.92
C GLU A 273 -60.64 -28.25 16.51
N VAL A 274 -59.45 -28.14 17.12
CA VAL A 274 -58.85 -26.84 17.46
C VAL A 274 -57.48 -26.74 16.81
N ASP A 275 -57.50 -26.15 15.62
CA ASP A 275 -56.57 -25.12 15.13
C ASP A 275 -55.06 -25.35 15.33
N THR A 276 -54.48 -26.07 14.37
CA THR A 276 -53.06 -26.05 14.00
C THR A 276 -52.61 -24.71 13.40
N LEU A 277 -53.52 -23.74 13.21
CA LEU A 277 -53.29 -22.45 12.57
C LEU A 277 -52.56 -21.41 13.45
N SER A 278 -52.71 -21.49 14.78
CA SER A 278 -52.07 -20.51 15.69
C SER A 278 -50.56 -20.73 15.89
N VAL A 279 -50.11 -21.97 15.71
CA VAL A 279 -48.69 -22.35 15.82
C VAL A 279 -47.92 -21.93 14.57
N ILE A 280 -48.55 -22.02 13.40
CA ILE A 280 -47.94 -21.63 12.12
C ILE A 280 -47.78 -20.10 12.04
N ALA A 281 -48.77 -19.33 12.50
CA ALA A 281 -48.70 -17.86 12.54
C ALA A 281 -47.55 -17.32 13.42
N SER A 282 -47.19 -18.06 14.48
CA SER A 282 -46.10 -17.68 15.37
C SER A 282 -44.72 -17.97 14.77
N THR A 283 -44.61 -18.98 13.89
CA THR A 283 -43.35 -19.28 13.17
C THR A 283 -43.12 -18.40 11.95
N THR A 284 -44.18 -17.93 11.28
CA THR A 284 -44.04 -17.08 10.08
C THR A 284 -43.58 -15.66 10.40
N ALA A 285 -43.99 -15.08 11.53
CA ALA A 285 -43.56 -13.73 11.93
C ALA A 285 -42.05 -13.63 12.24
N VAL A 286 -41.46 -14.71 12.76
CA VAL A 286 -40.03 -14.77 13.13
C VAL A 286 -39.14 -14.98 11.90
N VAL A 287 -39.59 -15.76 10.91
CA VAL A 287 -38.85 -16.00 9.67
C VAL A 287 -38.94 -14.79 8.74
N LEU A 288 -40.09 -14.12 8.64
CA LEU A 288 -40.25 -12.87 7.88
C LEU A 288 -39.34 -11.75 8.44
N SER A 289 -39.25 -11.62 9.77
CA SER A 289 -38.39 -10.59 10.39
C SER A 289 -36.89 -10.84 10.18
N ALA A 290 -36.49 -12.10 9.92
CA ALA A 290 -35.10 -12.46 9.67
C ALA A 290 -34.67 -12.29 8.21
N THR A 291 -35.61 -12.25 7.26
CA THR A 291 -35.33 -12.12 5.82
C THR A 291 -35.58 -10.73 5.23
N LEU A 292 -36.25 -9.84 5.97
CA LEU A 292 -36.53 -8.44 5.56
C LEU A 292 -35.31 -7.50 5.61
N GLY A 293 -34.13 -7.99 5.97
CA GLY A 293 -32.92 -7.17 6.09
C GLY A 293 -32.14 -6.92 4.79
N ASP A 294 -32.38 -7.69 3.72
CA ASP A 294 -31.45 -7.69 2.57
C ASP A 294 -32.03 -8.18 1.22
N ALA A 295 -33.30 -7.91 0.90
CA ALA A 295 -33.87 -8.33 -0.38
C ALA A 295 -34.76 -7.26 -1.03
N SER A 296 -34.51 -7.00 -2.31
CA SER A 296 -35.22 -6.06 -3.19
C SER A 296 -36.68 -6.48 -3.43
N GLU A 297 -37.56 -5.48 -3.50
CA GLU A 297 -39.03 -5.63 -3.47
C GLU A 297 -39.61 -6.59 -4.53
N GLU A 298 -38.96 -6.75 -5.70
CA GLU A 298 -39.43 -7.67 -6.74
C GLU A 298 -39.17 -9.16 -6.43
N SER A 299 -38.18 -9.48 -5.59
CA SER A 299 -37.91 -10.87 -5.18
C SER A 299 -38.88 -11.35 -4.11
N LEU A 300 -39.53 -10.42 -3.39
CA LEU A 300 -40.40 -10.73 -2.27
C LEU A 300 -41.76 -11.25 -2.74
N THR A 301 -42.25 -10.81 -3.89
CA THR A 301 -43.54 -11.23 -4.43
C THR A 301 -43.50 -12.65 -4.98
N GLU A 302 -42.41 -13.01 -5.67
CA GLU A 302 -42.22 -14.36 -6.24
C GLU A 302 -42.05 -15.44 -5.15
N ILE A 303 -41.30 -15.12 -4.09
CA ILE A 303 -41.10 -16.02 -2.94
C ILE A 303 -42.41 -16.19 -2.14
N LEU A 304 -43.21 -15.13 -2.05
CA LEU A 304 -44.50 -15.18 -1.36
C LEU A 304 -45.52 -16.02 -2.12
N GLU A 305 -45.56 -15.92 -3.45
CA GLU A 305 -46.43 -16.75 -4.30
C GLU A 305 -46.04 -18.23 -4.24
N ASP A 306 -44.74 -18.54 -4.29
CA ASP A 306 -44.26 -19.92 -4.25
C ASP A 306 -44.54 -20.57 -2.89
N PHE A 307 -44.40 -19.81 -1.79
CA PHE A 307 -44.72 -20.29 -0.45
C PHE A 307 -46.22 -20.46 -0.21
N VAL A 308 -47.06 -19.55 -0.71
CA VAL A 308 -48.53 -19.67 -0.63
C VAL A 308 -49.01 -20.88 -1.44
N SER A 309 -48.41 -21.14 -2.60
CA SER A 309 -48.72 -22.34 -3.39
C SER A 309 -48.31 -23.63 -2.64
N SER A 310 -47.13 -23.65 -2.02
CA SER A 310 -46.65 -24.79 -1.21
C SER A 310 -47.55 -25.06 0.00
N VAL A 311 -47.99 -24.01 0.69
CA VAL A 311 -48.90 -24.13 1.84
C VAL A 311 -50.27 -24.61 1.40
N THR A 312 -50.80 -24.12 0.28
CA THR A 312 -52.11 -24.54 -0.26
C THR A 312 -52.08 -26.00 -0.75
N THR A 313 -50.97 -26.45 -1.32
CA THR A 313 -50.80 -27.84 -1.76
C THR A 313 -50.66 -28.79 -0.57
N THR A 314 -50.01 -28.32 0.50
CA THR A 314 -49.84 -29.11 1.74
C THR A 314 -51.14 -29.17 2.55
N SER A 315 -51.92 -28.09 2.58
CA SER A 315 -53.24 -28.09 3.22
C SER A 315 -54.26 -28.93 2.43
N ALA A 316 -54.24 -28.90 1.10
CA ALA A 316 -55.09 -29.76 0.27
C ALA A 316 -54.78 -31.26 0.46
N ARG A 317 -53.50 -31.61 0.65
CA ARG A 317 -53.10 -33.00 0.95
C ARG A 317 -53.44 -33.46 2.36
N LEU A 318 -53.54 -32.55 3.32
CA LEU A 318 -53.96 -32.88 4.68
C LEU A 318 -55.48 -33.05 4.81
N VAL A 319 -56.27 -32.42 3.93
CA VAL A 319 -57.73 -32.57 3.90
C VAL A 319 -58.16 -33.86 3.16
N ASP A 320 -57.36 -34.37 2.23
CA ASP A 320 -57.66 -35.61 1.48
C ASP A 320 -57.26 -36.90 2.24
N GLU A 321 -56.61 -36.78 3.42
CA GLU A 321 -56.22 -37.91 4.28
C GLU A 321 -57.04 -38.05 5.58
N LEU A 322 -58.16 -37.32 5.71
CA LEU A 322 -59.14 -37.46 6.81
C LEU A 322 -60.46 -38.09 6.33
#